data_AF-A0A496ZLS5-F1
#
_entry.id   AF-A0A496ZLS5-F1
#
_cell.length_a   1.000
_cell.length_b   1.000
_cell.length_c   1.000
_cell.angle_alpha   90.00
_cell.angle_beta   90.00
_cell.angle_gamma   90.00
#
_symmetry.space_group_name_H-M   'P 1'
#
loop_
_entity.id
_entity.type
_entity.pdbx_description
1 polymer ?
#
loop_
_entity_poly.entity_id
_entity_poly.type
_entity_poly.pdbx_seq_one_letter_code
_entity_poly.pdbx_strand_id
1 'polypeptide(L)'
;EVAPKQISNALTPVMSIRPKKLNTHGLVNRISSILEGAEIYSDDDDIYFELKIDTTLENDFFNDINPDDSSMEFDYSADGCSGGNVIAKGYTKKDGTIKNIDKKRLAKHLLNVNYDGTNSSTLTLLAKTLNDPTADVFATFSWAEDD
;
A
#
# COMPACT_ATOMS: atom_id res chain seq x y z
N GLU A 1 9.93 13.59 -7.27
CA GLU A 1 8.58 14.12 -7.01
C GLU A 1 7.61 13.02 -7.38
N VAL A 2 6.75 12.59 -6.44
CA VAL A 2 5.76 11.53 -6.72
C VAL A 2 4.53 12.23 -7.27
N ALA A 3 4.16 11.90 -8.51
CA ALA A 3 2.93 12.41 -9.10
C ALA A 3 1.71 11.79 -8.40
N PRO A 4 0.58 12.50 -8.27
CA PRO A 4 -0.65 11.91 -7.76
C PRO A 4 -1.07 10.72 -8.63
N LYS A 5 -1.69 9.71 -8.00
CA LYS A 5 -2.39 8.66 -8.74
C LYS A 5 -3.78 9.16 -9.08
N GLN A 6 -4.08 9.26 -10.37
CA GLN A 6 -5.44 9.51 -10.82
C GLN A 6 -6.28 8.24 -10.64
N ILE A 7 -7.38 8.34 -9.90
CA ILE A 7 -8.35 7.28 -9.69
C ILE A 7 -9.69 7.60 -10.36
N SER A 8 -10.59 6.62 -10.46
CA SER A 8 -11.93 6.78 -11.04
C SER A 8 -13.01 6.23 -10.10
N ASN A 9 -14.23 5.99 -10.60
CA ASN A 9 -15.33 5.38 -9.84
C ASN A 9 -15.12 3.87 -9.57
N ALA A 10 -14.11 3.25 -10.20
CA ALA A 10 -13.65 1.90 -9.87
C ALA A 10 -12.60 1.94 -8.75
N LEU A 11 -12.58 0.92 -7.89
CA LEU A 11 -11.50 0.77 -6.90
C LEU A 11 -10.19 0.48 -7.63
N THR A 12 -9.26 1.43 -7.55
CA THR A 12 -7.96 1.35 -8.20
C THR A 12 -6.85 1.33 -7.15
N PRO A 13 -5.80 0.51 -7.30
CA PRO A 13 -4.62 0.59 -6.45
C PRO A 13 -3.99 1.97 -6.53
N VAL A 14 -3.76 2.60 -5.37
CA VAL A 14 -3.08 3.89 -5.23
C VAL A 14 -1.60 3.67 -4.95
N MET A 15 -1.32 2.81 -3.98
CA MET A 15 0.03 2.43 -3.58
C MET A 15 -0.01 1.06 -2.93
N SER A 16 1.03 0.28 -3.17
CA SER A 16 1.24 -1.01 -2.54
C SER A 16 2.65 -1.10 -1.95
N ILE A 17 2.80 -1.82 -0.85
CA ILE A 17 4.10 -2.14 -0.26
C ILE A 17 4.19 -3.62 0.04
N ARG A 18 5.40 -4.17 -0.04
CA ARG A 18 5.70 -5.54 0.39
C ARG A 18 7.17 -5.68 0.78
N PRO A 19 7.52 -6.68 1.60
CA PRO A 19 8.91 -7.06 1.79
C PRO A 19 9.54 -7.52 0.47
N LYS A 20 10.78 -7.09 0.22
CA LYS A 20 11.62 -7.65 -0.84
C LYS A 20 11.75 -9.15 -0.61
N LYS A 21 11.66 -9.96 -1.67
CA LYS A 21 11.81 -11.41 -1.55
C LYS A 21 13.21 -11.81 -1.07
N LEU A 22 14.22 -11.10 -1.56
CA LEU A 22 15.62 -11.27 -1.20
C LEU A 22 16.13 -10.01 -0.50
N ASN A 23 17.03 -10.18 0.46
CA ASN A 23 17.77 -9.07 1.06
C ASN A 23 18.93 -8.62 0.15
N THR A 24 19.67 -7.61 0.60
CA THR A 24 20.83 -7.03 -0.11
C THR A 24 21.97 -8.02 -0.38
N HIS A 25 21.98 -9.16 0.31
CA HIS A 25 22.93 -10.26 0.13
C HIS A 25 22.40 -11.41 -0.75
N GLY A 26 21.20 -11.29 -1.32
CA GLY A 26 20.58 -12.33 -2.14
C GLY A 26 20.03 -13.51 -1.35
N LEU A 27 19.88 -13.38 -0.03
CA LEU A 27 19.26 -14.38 0.83
C LEU A 27 17.77 -14.07 1.00
N VAL A 28 16.96 -15.08 1.32
CA VAL A 28 15.54 -14.86 1.62
C VAL A 28 15.41 -13.86 2.75
N ASN A 29 14.63 -12.80 2.51
CA ASN A 29 14.37 -11.77 3.49
C ASN A 29 13.51 -12.33 4.63
N ARG A 30 13.99 -12.25 5.87
CA ARG A 30 13.32 -12.75 7.08
C ARG A 30 12.86 -11.65 8.02
N ILE A 31 13.05 -10.41 7.62
CA ILE A 31 12.71 -9.24 8.42
C ILE A 31 11.20 -9.11 8.47
N SER A 32 10.68 -8.91 9.67
CA SER A 32 9.25 -8.67 9.87
C SER A 32 8.99 -7.18 9.73
N SER A 33 8.09 -6.81 8.83
CA SER A 33 7.68 -5.41 8.66
C SER A 33 6.38 -5.16 9.39
N ILE A 34 6.44 -4.28 10.39
CA ILE A 34 5.31 -3.92 11.25
C ILE A 34 4.72 -2.61 10.75
N LEU A 35 3.46 -2.65 10.30
CA LEU A 35 2.77 -1.46 9.84
C LEU A 35 2.45 -0.52 10.99
N GLU A 36 2.88 0.73 10.85
CA GLU A 36 2.67 1.78 11.84
C GLU A 36 1.58 2.76 11.45
N GLY A 37 1.39 2.98 10.15
CA GLY A 37 0.42 3.93 9.64
C GLY A 37 0.22 3.80 8.14
N ALA A 38 -0.96 4.22 7.72
CA ALA A 38 -1.31 4.44 6.33
C ALA A 38 -2.13 5.71 6.26
N GLU A 39 -1.78 6.58 5.32
CA GLU A 39 -2.43 7.86 5.10
C GLU A 39 -2.89 7.95 3.66
N ILE A 40 -4.05 8.60 3.47
CA ILE A 40 -4.60 8.90 2.16
C ILE A 40 -5.12 10.33 2.14
N TYR A 41 -4.88 11.01 1.02
CA TYR A 41 -5.24 12.40 0.79
C TYR A 41 -5.74 12.60 -0.64
N SER A 42 -6.78 13.43 -0.77
CA SER A 42 -7.24 14.02 -2.02
C SER A 42 -7.66 15.46 -1.74
N ASP A 43 -7.32 16.38 -2.63
CA ASP A 43 -7.55 17.82 -2.43
C ASP A 43 -9.01 18.20 -2.75
N ASP A 44 -9.54 17.64 -3.84
CA ASP A 44 -10.78 18.13 -4.45
C ASP A 44 -11.98 17.20 -4.30
N ASP A 45 -11.75 15.93 -3.91
CA ASP A 45 -12.74 14.87 -4.05
C ASP A 45 -13.01 14.07 -2.77
N ASP A 46 -14.29 13.70 -2.60
CA ASP A 46 -14.70 12.70 -1.62
C ASP A 46 -14.33 11.31 -2.15
N ILE A 47 -13.44 10.61 -1.44
CA ILE A 47 -12.98 9.28 -1.85
C ILE A 47 -13.41 8.20 -0.86
N TYR A 48 -13.73 7.03 -1.40
CA TYR A 48 -13.81 5.78 -0.63
C TYR A 48 -12.50 5.03 -0.77
N PHE A 49 -12.00 4.47 0.33
CA PHE A 49 -10.77 3.68 0.32
C PHE A 49 -10.93 2.32 0.99
N GLU A 50 -10.11 1.38 0.54
CA GLU A 50 -9.91 0.06 1.16
C GLU A 50 -8.42 -0.19 1.31
N LEU A 51 -8.01 -0.63 2.49
CA LEU A 51 -6.70 -1.20 2.72
C LEU A 51 -6.83 -2.73 2.72
N LYS A 52 -6.13 -3.39 1.81
CA LYS A 52 -6.14 -4.85 1.67
C LYS A 52 -4.77 -5.45 1.92
N ILE A 53 -4.75 -6.67 2.43
CA ILE A 53 -3.55 -7.51 2.54
C ILE A 53 -3.68 -8.74 1.62
N ASP A 54 -2.55 -9.21 1.12
CA ASP A 54 -2.41 -10.39 0.23
C ASP A 54 -3.19 -10.24 -1.09
N THR A 55 -3.15 -9.05 -1.68
CA THR A 55 -3.70 -8.80 -3.02
C THR A 55 -2.75 -9.29 -4.12
N THR A 56 -3.32 -9.78 -5.20
CA THR A 56 -2.61 -9.95 -6.48
C THR A 56 -2.81 -8.68 -7.30
N LEU A 57 -1.74 -7.99 -7.64
CA LEU A 57 -1.78 -6.77 -8.46
C LEU A 57 -1.71 -7.11 -9.96
N GLU A 58 -2.32 -6.25 -10.77
CA GLU A 58 -2.20 -6.28 -12.22
C GLU A 58 -1.21 -5.19 -12.65
N ASN A 59 -0.28 -5.52 -13.56
CA ASN A 59 0.75 -4.60 -14.07
C ASN A 59 1.60 -3.94 -12.96
N ASP A 60 1.95 -4.70 -11.93
CA ASP A 60 2.79 -4.22 -10.84
C ASP A 60 4.24 -4.03 -11.26
N PHE A 61 4.86 -2.99 -10.72
CA PHE A 61 6.29 -2.75 -10.83
C PHE A 61 6.83 -2.24 -9.50
N PHE A 62 7.23 -3.19 -8.66
CA PHE A 62 7.80 -2.86 -7.36
C PHE A 62 9.22 -2.30 -7.51
N ASN A 63 9.43 -1.15 -6.88
CA ASN A 63 10.71 -0.47 -6.75
C ASN A 63 11.19 -0.57 -5.31
N ASP A 64 12.50 -0.68 -5.13
CA ASP A 64 13.11 -0.62 -3.80
C ASP A 64 12.84 0.75 -3.15
N ILE A 65 12.45 0.74 -1.86
CA ILE A 65 12.38 1.98 -1.07
C ILE A 65 13.78 2.58 -0.92
N ASN A 66 14.71 1.74 -0.48
CA ASN A 66 16.14 1.99 -0.50
C ASN A 66 16.83 0.66 -0.89
N PRO A 67 17.65 0.63 -1.94
CA PRO A 67 18.35 -0.58 -2.36
C PRO A 67 19.27 -1.16 -1.29
N ASP A 68 19.85 -0.32 -0.45
CA ASP A 68 20.94 -0.70 0.46
C ASP A 68 20.48 -0.92 1.92
N ASP A 69 19.38 -0.27 2.33
CA ASP A 69 19.05 -0.10 3.76
C ASP A 69 17.56 -0.30 4.08
N SER A 70 16.77 -0.80 3.12
CA SER A 70 15.39 -1.19 3.37
C SER A 70 15.09 -2.57 2.81
N SER A 71 14.33 -3.30 3.59
CA SER A 71 13.80 -4.63 3.29
C SER A 71 12.47 -4.57 2.58
N MET A 72 11.99 -3.37 2.24
CA MET A 72 10.70 -3.12 1.62
C MET A 72 10.85 -2.57 0.20
N GLU A 73 9.85 -2.90 -0.61
CA GLU A 73 9.63 -2.39 -1.96
C GLU A 73 8.19 -1.85 -2.06
N PHE A 74 7.99 -0.91 -2.98
CA PHE A 74 6.71 -0.26 -3.21
C PHE A 74 6.32 -0.26 -4.68
N ASP A 75 5.03 -0.29 -4.93
CA ASP A 75 4.44 -0.17 -6.26
C ASP A 75 3.43 0.98 -6.29
N TYR A 76 3.45 1.74 -7.37
CA TYR A 76 2.46 2.77 -7.69
C TYR A 76 1.94 2.62 -9.13
N SER A 77 2.44 1.65 -9.90
CA SER A 77 2.06 1.48 -11.31
C SER A 77 0.83 0.62 -11.50
N ALA A 78 0.52 -0.29 -10.56
CA ALA A 78 -0.62 -1.20 -10.70
C ALA A 78 -1.93 -0.44 -11.02
N ASP A 79 -2.70 -0.99 -11.95
CA ASP A 79 -3.97 -0.44 -12.42
C ASP A 79 -5.18 -1.29 -12.00
N GLY A 80 -4.93 -2.52 -11.55
CA GLY A 80 -5.92 -3.44 -11.02
C GLY A 80 -5.41 -4.26 -9.84
N CYS A 81 -6.33 -4.85 -9.08
CA CYS A 81 -6.00 -5.90 -8.13
C CYS A 81 -7.15 -6.90 -8.00
N SER A 82 -6.79 -8.12 -7.58
CA SER A 82 -7.73 -9.17 -7.22
C SER A 82 -7.33 -9.85 -5.92
N GLY A 83 -8.26 -10.61 -5.34
CA GLY A 83 -8.05 -11.30 -4.07
C GLY A 83 -7.85 -10.36 -2.87
N GLY A 84 -7.10 -10.86 -1.88
CA GLY A 84 -6.80 -10.16 -0.63
C GLY A 84 -7.96 -10.02 0.35
N ASN A 85 -7.63 -9.64 1.58
CA ASN A 85 -8.57 -9.37 2.65
C ASN A 85 -8.60 -7.88 3.01
N VAL A 86 -9.78 -7.29 3.11
CA VAL A 86 -9.94 -5.89 3.57
C VAL A 86 -9.70 -5.82 5.07
N ILE A 87 -8.67 -5.08 5.48
CA ILE A 87 -8.29 -4.89 6.89
C ILE A 87 -8.71 -3.52 7.44
N ALA A 88 -8.88 -2.53 6.55
CA ALA A 88 -9.47 -1.24 6.89
C ALA A 88 -10.20 -0.68 5.67
N LYS A 89 -11.21 0.16 5.92
CA LYS A 89 -11.93 0.91 4.88
C LYS A 89 -12.57 2.15 5.46
N GLY A 90 -12.87 3.11 4.62
CA GLY A 90 -13.51 4.34 5.06
C GLY A 90 -13.74 5.33 3.93
N TYR A 91 -14.06 6.54 4.33
CA TYR A 91 -14.31 7.67 3.43
C TYR A 91 -13.48 8.86 3.91
N THR A 92 -12.92 9.61 2.97
CA THR A 92 -12.42 10.96 3.24
C THR A 92 -13.42 11.98 2.68
N LYS A 93 -13.31 13.22 3.16
CA LYS A 93 -14.02 14.35 2.56
C LYS A 93 -13.02 15.21 1.80
N LYS A 94 -13.51 15.99 0.84
CA LYS A 94 -12.76 17.06 0.16
C LYS A 94 -12.44 18.27 1.05
N ASP A 95 -11.82 18.00 2.20
CA ASP A 95 -11.41 19.02 3.16
C ASP A 95 -9.89 19.00 3.40
N GLY A 96 -9.15 18.26 2.57
CA GLY A 96 -7.71 18.07 2.72
C GLY A 96 -7.31 17.31 3.99
N THR A 97 -8.24 16.65 4.67
CA THR A 97 -7.91 15.90 5.90
C THR A 97 -7.23 14.59 5.55
N ILE A 98 -5.99 14.45 6.01
CA ILE A 98 -5.27 13.18 6.00
C ILE A 98 -6.02 12.17 6.87
N LYS A 99 -6.49 11.07 6.27
CA LYS A 99 -7.06 9.96 7.04
C LYS A 99 -5.98 8.99 7.47
N ASN A 100 -5.68 9.04 8.77
CA ASN A 100 -4.81 8.09 9.44
C ASN A 100 -5.57 6.79 9.77
N ILE A 101 -5.06 5.66 9.28
CA ILE A 101 -5.54 4.33 9.66
C ILE A 101 -4.80 3.90 10.93
N ASP A 102 -5.55 3.62 12.01
CA ASP A 102 -5.00 3.39 13.36
C ASP A 102 -3.93 2.28 13.44
N LYS A 103 -2.74 2.66 13.92
CA LYS A 103 -1.60 1.77 14.23
C LYS A 103 -2.00 0.50 14.97
N LYS A 104 -2.88 0.59 15.97
CA LYS A 104 -3.29 -0.59 16.77
C LYS A 104 -4.02 -1.65 15.95
N ARG A 105 -4.67 -1.24 14.86
CA ARG A 105 -5.30 -2.16 13.92
C ARG A 105 -4.27 -2.70 12.94
N LEU A 106 -3.41 -1.84 12.41
CA LEU A 106 -2.42 -2.19 11.39
C LEU A 106 -1.31 -3.11 11.91
N ALA A 107 -0.81 -2.88 13.13
CA ALA A 107 0.28 -3.67 13.71
C ALA A 107 -0.06 -5.16 13.93
N LYS A 108 -1.32 -5.57 13.77
CA LYS A 108 -1.75 -6.98 13.80
C LYS A 108 -1.49 -7.71 12.49
N HIS A 109 -1.18 -6.98 11.43
CA HIS A 109 -0.98 -7.48 10.08
C HIS A 109 0.49 -7.31 9.72
N LEU A 110 1.29 -8.32 10.07
CA LEU A 110 2.71 -8.36 9.70
C LEU A 110 2.84 -8.66 8.21
N LEU A 111 3.78 -7.99 7.55
CA LEU A 111 4.18 -8.34 6.20
C LEU A 111 5.46 -9.16 6.26
N ASN A 112 5.44 -10.33 5.64
CA ASN A 112 6.56 -11.26 5.63
C ASN A 112 6.71 -11.95 4.26
N VAL A 113 7.91 -12.48 4.03
CA VAL A 113 8.19 -13.41 2.95
C VAL A 113 7.95 -14.83 3.45
N ASN A 114 7.35 -15.67 2.61
CA ASN A 114 7.12 -17.06 2.93
C ASN A 114 8.44 -17.86 3.08
N TYR A 115 8.35 -19.08 3.61
CA TYR A 115 9.53 -19.87 3.98
C TYR A 115 10.46 -20.17 2.80
N ASP A 116 9.95 -20.37 1.59
CA ASP A 116 10.78 -20.67 0.41
C ASP A 116 11.26 -19.42 -0.35
N GLY A 117 10.86 -18.21 0.07
CA GLY A 117 11.26 -16.96 -0.58
C GLY A 117 10.52 -16.62 -1.87
N THR A 118 9.49 -17.39 -2.25
CA THR A 118 8.79 -17.23 -3.53
C THR A 118 7.71 -16.16 -3.49
N ASN A 119 7.06 -15.98 -2.34
CA ASN A 119 5.90 -15.10 -2.14
C ASN A 119 6.14 -14.13 -0.99
N SER A 120 5.65 -12.91 -1.16
CA SER A 120 5.70 -11.84 -0.16
C SER A 120 4.28 -11.31 0.04
N SER A 121 3.89 -11.07 1.29
CA SER A 121 2.61 -10.44 1.59
C SER A 121 2.58 -9.01 1.05
N THR A 122 1.54 -8.68 0.29
CA THR A 122 1.37 -7.35 -0.29
C THR A 122 0.27 -6.60 0.45
N LEU A 123 0.60 -5.40 0.93
CA LEU A 123 -0.39 -4.45 1.43
C LEU A 123 -0.71 -3.45 0.32
N THR A 124 -1.99 -3.25 0.03
CA THR A 124 -2.45 -2.39 -1.06
C THR A 124 -3.52 -1.44 -0.55
N LEU A 125 -3.30 -0.14 -0.74
CA LEU A 125 -4.32 0.88 -0.55
C LEU A 125 -5.03 1.11 -1.88
N LEU A 126 -6.34 0.89 -1.89
CA LEU A 126 -7.22 1.17 -3.01
C LEU A 126 -8.08 2.38 -2.71
N ALA A 127 -8.40 3.14 -3.75
CA ALA A 127 -9.35 4.22 -3.65
C ALA A 127 -10.23 4.33 -4.90
N LYS A 128 -11.41 4.94 -4.71
CA LYS A 128 -12.30 5.38 -5.79
C LYS A 128 -12.93 6.71 -5.41
N THR A 129 -13.19 7.54 -6.41
CA THR A 129 -14.00 8.74 -6.23
C THR A 129 -15.48 8.38 -6.16
N LEU A 130 -16.23 9.14 -5.37
CA LEU A 130 -17.67 8.92 -5.15
C LEU A 130 -18.55 9.72 -6.11
N ASN A 131 -18.13 10.93 -6.47
CA ASN A 131 -18.99 11.92 -7.12
C ASN A 131 -18.44 12.35 -8.49
N ASP A 132 -17.12 12.39 -8.63
CA ASP A 132 -16.44 12.92 -9.80
C ASP A 132 -15.94 11.78 -10.70
N PRO A 133 -15.69 12.03 -12.00
CA PRO A 133 -15.21 10.99 -12.90
C PRO A 133 -13.78 10.57 -12.60
N THR A 134 -12.97 11.49 -12.08
CA THR A 134 -11.57 11.26 -11.71
C THR A 134 -11.17 12.11 -10.53
N ALA A 135 -10.25 11.61 -9.70
CA ALA A 135 -9.64 12.34 -8.60
C ALA A 135 -8.14 12.09 -8.52
N ASP A 136 -7.38 13.09 -8.09
CA ASP A 136 -5.96 12.93 -7.78
C ASP A 136 -5.79 12.53 -6.31
N VAL A 137 -5.06 11.45 -6.09
CA VAL A 137 -4.86 10.87 -4.76
C VAL A 137 -3.39 10.65 -4.46
N PHE A 138 -3.02 10.99 -3.23
CA PHE A 138 -1.73 10.68 -2.63
C PHE A 138 -1.92 9.68 -1.49
N ALA A 139 -0.92 8.83 -1.31
CA ALA A 139 -0.86 7.86 -0.24
C ALA A 139 0.53 7.81 0.39
N THR A 140 0.57 7.53 1.68
CA THR A 140 1.82 7.22 2.39
C THR A 140 1.61 5.98 3.25
N PHE A 141 2.69 5.23 3.42
CA PHE A 141 2.78 4.16 4.40
C PHE A 141 3.95 4.42 5.33
N SER A 142 3.80 4.01 6.59
CA SER A 142 4.88 3.98 7.57
C SER A 142 4.94 2.61 8.22
N TRP A 143 6.15 2.11 8.42
CA TRP A 143 6.43 0.81 9.01
C TRP A 143 7.72 0.85 9.81
N ALA A 144 7.88 -0.14 10.69
CA ALA A 144 9.15 -0.48 11.31
C ALA A 144 9.66 -1.79 10.71
N GLU A 145 10.95 -1.83 10.39
CA GLU A 145 11.67 -3.05 10.01
C GLU A 145 12.37 -3.57 11.25
N ASP A 146 12.01 -4.78 11.70
CA ASP A 146 12.57 -5.40 12.91
C ASP A 146 13.51 -6.54 12.49
N ASP A 147 14.80 -6.32 12.75
CA ASP A 147 15.95 -7.22 12.46
C ASP A 147 16.17 -8.27 13.57
#